data_AF-A0A7S0M2H0-F1
#
_entry.id   AF-A0A7S0M2H0-F1
#
_cell.length_a   1.000
_cell.length_b   1.000
_cell.length_c   1.000
_cell.angle_alpha   90.00
_cell.angle_beta   90.00
_cell.angle_gamma   90.00
#
_symmetry.space_group_name_H-M   'P 1'
#
loop_
_entity.id
_entity.type
_entity.pdbx_description
1 polymer ?
#
loop_
_entity_poly.entity_id
_entity_poly.type
_entity_poly.pdbx_seq_one_letter_code
_entity_poly.pdbx_strand_id
1 'polypeptide(L)'
;RPARRGYSVVLDCVGGDDYWQRAQDLLVDDGAYVTLVGPHRYGGGAGDATVGSAIGDQLQSGIRRGLGLLGAGRRYTVVTPSMIRPADLQTVAKLVATRRIRVIIDQVFSLYDVSEAHQHLESHRAVGKCVLRVTKKDPDEEGERSGGDGEDDDADGPDEDDRSIQDRTEAMRQMQQQMAARILANQKQVKGRPEDADLPPGLQTQGTKSILVGGAGRG
;
A
#
# COMPACT_ATOMS: atom_id res chain seq x y z
N ARG A 1 -22.45 22.53 -30.18
CA ARG A 1 -22.82 22.32 -28.75
C ARG A 1 -21.85 23.10 -27.90
N PRO A 2 -22.27 23.93 -26.92
CA PRO A 2 -21.33 24.52 -25.96
C PRO A 2 -20.58 23.39 -25.23
N ALA A 3 -19.28 23.55 -25.01
CA ALA A 3 -18.46 22.55 -24.34
C ALA A 3 -19.03 22.29 -22.94
N ARG A 4 -19.44 21.03 -22.67
CA ARG A 4 -19.82 20.63 -21.31
C ARG A 4 -18.60 20.86 -20.42
N ARG A 5 -18.78 21.61 -19.32
CA ARG A 5 -17.78 21.72 -18.27
C ARG A 5 -17.61 20.34 -17.63
N GLY A 6 -16.39 19.82 -17.60
CA GLY A 6 -16.07 18.51 -17.03
C GLY A 6 -14.61 18.16 -17.28
N TYR A 7 -14.14 17.10 -16.64
CA TYR A 7 -12.80 16.58 -16.78
C TYR A 7 -12.73 15.56 -17.92
N SER A 8 -11.68 15.63 -18.74
CA SER A 8 -11.37 14.60 -19.74
C SER A 8 -10.87 13.33 -19.07
N VAL A 9 -10.19 13.46 -17.93
CA VAL A 9 -9.64 12.35 -17.16
C VAL A 9 -9.83 12.62 -15.67
N VAL A 10 -10.31 11.61 -14.95
CA VAL A 10 -10.27 11.54 -13.48
C VAL A 10 -9.30 10.43 -13.11
N LEU A 11 -8.27 10.78 -12.33
CA LEU A 11 -7.30 9.83 -11.79
C LEU A 11 -7.63 9.53 -10.33
N ASP A 12 -7.96 8.27 -10.04
CA ASP A 12 -8.34 7.79 -8.72
C ASP A 12 -7.21 6.95 -8.09
N CYS A 13 -6.80 7.36 -6.89
CA CYS A 13 -5.79 6.71 -6.08
C CYS A 13 -6.34 6.18 -4.74
N VAL A 14 -7.66 6.27 -4.53
CA VAL A 14 -8.35 5.85 -3.28
C VAL A 14 -9.07 4.53 -3.50
N GLY A 15 -9.68 4.34 -4.68
CA GLY A 15 -10.55 3.22 -4.98
C GLY A 15 -11.93 3.37 -4.38
N GLY A 16 -12.80 2.40 -4.67
CA GLY A 16 -14.19 2.40 -4.20
C GLY A 16 -15.19 2.70 -5.30
N ASP A 17 -16.26 1.91 -5.34
CA ASP A 17 -17.35 2.08 -6.30
C ASP A 17 -18.08 3.42 -6.18
N ASP A 18 -18.12 4.00 -4.98
CA ASP A 18 -18.74 5.29 -4.74
C ASP A 18 -17.97 6.44 -5.41
N TYR A 19 -16.64 6.34 -5.52
CA TYR A 19 -15.81 7.31 -6.26
C TYR A 19 -16.06 7.23 -7.77
N TRP A 20 -16.18 6.02 -8.32
CA TRP A 20 -16.53 5.84 -9.74
C TRP A 20 -17.92 6.43 -10.06
N GLN A 21 -18.91 6.19 -9.20
CA GLN A 21 -20.26 6.72 -9.37
C GLN A 21 -20.26 8.25 -9.35
N ARG A 22 -19.60 8.86 -8.35
CA ARG A 22 -19.46 10.32 -8.25
C ARG A 22 -18.68 10.93 -9.42
N ALA A 23 -17.70 10.22 -9.95
CA ALA A 23 -16.92 10.69 -11.09
C ALA A 23 -17.69 10.71 -12.41
N GLN A 24 -18.82 10.00 -12.54
CA GLN A 24 -19.63 10.03 -13.78
C GLN A 24 -20.06 11.44 -14.14
N ASP A 25 -20.52 12.20 -13.14
CA ASP A 25 -21.01 13.58 -13.32
C ASP A 25 -19.87 14.59 -13.56
N LEU A 26 -18.64 14.21 -13.18
CA LEU A 26 -17.45 15.02 -13.38
C LEU A 26 -16.85 14.86 -14.78
N LEU A 27 -17.12 13.75 -15.47
CA LEU A 27 -16.50 13.40 -16.74
C LEU A 27 -17.30 13.94 -17.96
N VAL A 28 -16.56 14.48 -18.93
CA VAL A 28 -17.09 14.78 -20.27
C VAL A 28 -17.50 13.52 -21.03
N ASP A 29 -18.18 13.68 -22.17
CA ASP A 29 -18.84 12.57 -22.87
C ASP A 29 -17.92 11.39 -23.25
N ASP A 30 -16.68 11.69 -23.61
CA ASP A 30 -15.60 10.77 -23.97
C ASP A 30 -14.52 10.64 -22.88
N GLY A 31 -14.84 11.11 -21.67
CA GLY A 31 -13.97 11.14 -20.52
C GLY A 31 -13.56 9.73 -20.04
N ALA A 32 -12.42 9.67 -19.36
CA ALA A 32 -11.87 8.45 -18.80
C ALA A 32 -11.69 8.53 -17.29
N TYR A 33 -12.16 7.50 -16.59
CA TYR A 33 -11.80 7.23 -15.21
C TYR A 33 -10.66 6.23 -15.18
N VAL A 34 -9.56 6.61 -14.55
CA VAL A 34 -8.35 5.80 -14.42
C VAL A 34 -8.12 5.58 -12.93
N THR A 35 -8.16 4.34 -12.46
CA THR A 35 -7.93 4.02 -11.04
C THR A 35 -6.70 3.14 -10.86
N LEU A 36 -5.92 3.42 -9.81
CA LEU A 36 -4.80 2.59 -9.38
C LEU A 36 -5.22 1.50 -8.38
N VAL A 37 -6.44 1.57 -7.85
CA VAL A 37 -6.91 0.75 -6.73
C VAL A 37 -8.06 -0.18 -7.13
N GLY A 38 -8.95 0.28 -8.01
CA GLY A 38 -10.10 -0.49 -8.46
C GLY A 38 -11.37 -0.29 -7.61
N PRO A 39 -12.31 -1.25 -7.63
CA PRO A 39 -13.65 -1.09 -7.04
C PRO A 39 -13.66 -1.08 -5.50
N HIS A 40 -12.56 -1.50 -4.85
CA HIS A 40 -12.42 -1.49 -3.39
C HIS A 40 -11.52 -0.36 -2.93
N ARG A 41 -11.86 0.24 -1.78
CA ARG A 41 -10.99 1.23 -1.13
C ARG A 41 -9.76 0.55 -0.55
N TYR A 42 -8.64 1.26 -0.56
CA TYR A 42 -7.39 0.86 0.10
C TYR A 42 -6.75 -0.44 -0.41
N GLY A 43 -7.08 -0.87 -1.63
CA GLY A 43 -6.43 -2.00 -2.29
C GLY A 43 -6.71 -3.32 -1.61
N GLY A 44 -7.92 -3.87 -1.83
CA GLY A 44 -8.31 -5.23 -1.48
C GLY A 44 -7.87 -5.66 -0.09
N GLY A 45 -8.71 -5.41 0.93
CA GLY A 45 -8.38 -5.67 2.33
C GLY A 45 -7.59 -6.95 2.54
N ALA A 46 -6.41 -6.82 3.16
CA ALA A 46 -5.48 -7.90 3.50
C ALA A 46 -6.04 -8.93 4.51
N GLY A 47 -7.35 -9.12 4.56
CA GLY A 47 -8.04 -10.06 5.44
C GLY A 47 -9.36 -10.63 4.92
N ASP A 48 -9.89 -10.21 3.76
CA ASP A 48 -11.22 -10.66 3.26
C ASP A 48 -11.32 -10.74 1.72
N ALA A 49 -10.19 -10.80 1.01
CA ALA A 49 -10.17 -11.17 -0.39
C ALA A 49 -10.42 -12.69 -0.54
N THR A 50 -11.65 -13.15 -0.28
CA THR A 50 -12.08 -14.48 -0.70
C THR A 50 -11.95 -14.56 -2.22
N VAL A 51 -11.59 -15.73 -2.75
CA VAL A 51 -11.48 -15.94 -4.22
C VAL A 51 -12.73 -15.45 -4.97
N GLY A 52 -13.91 -15.53 -4.34
CA GLY A 52 -15.16 -15.01 -4.88
C GLY A 52 -15.23 -13.48 -5.02
N SER A 53 -14.68 -12.69 -4.10
CA SER A 53 -14.69 -11.22 -4.21
C SER A 53 -13.73 -10.76 -5.31
N ALA A 54 -12.53 -11.35 -5.38
CA ALA A 54 -11.57 -11.06 -6.44
C ALA A 54 -12.12 -11.36 -7.86
N ILE A 55 -12.87 -12.47 -8.02
CA ILE A 55 -13.54 -12.80 -9.29
C ILE A 55 -14.65 -11.79 -9.59
N GLY A 56 -15.46 -11.41 -8.60
CA GLY A 56 -16.51 -10.40 -8.74
C GLY A 56 -15.95 -9.04 -9.19
N ASP A 57 -14.85 -8.61 -8.59
CA ASP A 57 -14.19 -7.33 -8.89
C ASP A 57 -13.61 -7.29 -10.30
N GLN A 58 -13.02 -8.40 -10.71
CA GLN A 58 -12.43 -8.55 -12.03
C GLN A 58 -13.52 -8.61 -13.10
N LEU A 59 -14.64 -9.28 -12.82
CA LEU A 59 -15.81 -9.30 -13.69
C LEU A 59 -16.43 -7.90 -13.81
N GLN A 60 -16.65 -7.21 -12.70
CA GLN A 60 -17.26 -5.88 -12.67
C GLN A 60 -16.38 -4.85 -13.40
N SER A 61 -15.07 -4.88 -13.15
CA SER A 61 -14.09 -4.05 -13.86
C SER A 61 -14.04 -4.38 -15.35
N GLY A 62 -14.17 -5.67 -15.71
CA GLY A 62 -14.24 -6.14 -17.09
C GLY A 62 -15.48 -5.64 -17.83
N ILE A 63 -16.66 -5.73 -17.20
CA ILE A 63 -17.92 -5.21 -17.75
C ILE A 63 -17.82 -3.70 -17.98
N ARG A 64 -17.31 -2.94 -17.01
CA ARG A 64 -17.14 -1.46 -17.14
C ARG A 64 -16.21 -1.09 -18.29
N ARG A 65 -15.09 -1.80 -18.42
CA ARG A 65 -14.18 -1.65 -19.56
C ARG A 65 -14.89 -1.93 -20.88
N GLY A 66 -15.62 -3.05 -20.96
CA GLY A 66 -16.36 -3.45 -22.16
C GLY A 66 -17.41 -2.42 -22.57
N LEU A 67 -18.22 -1.93 -21.63
CA LEU A 67 -19.21 -0.88 -21.91
C LEU A 67 -18.56 0.42 -22.40
N GLY A 68 -17.43 0.81 -21.81
CA GLY A 68 -16.66 1.98 -22.24
C GLY A 68 -16.08 1.84 -23.66
N LEU A 69 -15.60 0.64 -24.04
CA LEU A 69 -15.09 0.37 -25.38
C LEU A 69 -16.20 0.37 -26.45
N LEU A 70 -17.41 -0.04 -26.07
CA LEU A 70 -18.58 -0.07 -26.96
C LEU A 70 -19.29 1.29 -27.07
N GLY A 71 -18.76 2.34 -26.44
CA GLY A 71 -19.38 3.67 -26.40
C GLY A 71 -20.69 3.71 -25.60
N ALA A 72 -21.02 2.64 -24.87
CA ALA A 72 -22.22 2.51 -24.05
C ALA A 72 -22.02 3.05 -22.62
N GLY A 73 -20.84 3.64 -22.33
CA GLY A 73 -20.52 4.24 -21.04
C GLY A 73 -19.22 5.03 -21.08
N ARG A 74 -18.88 5.67 -19.96
CA ARG A 74 -17.58 6.34 -19.76
C ARG A 74 -16.46 5.30 -19.76
N ARG A 75 -15.27 5.67 -20.22
CA ARG A 75 -14.13 4.75 -20.21
C ARG A 75 -13.68 4.51 -18.78
N TYR A 76 -13.52 3.24 -18.41
CA TYR A 76 -13.03 2.81 -17.10
C TYR A 76 -11.75 2.01 -17.29
N THR A 77 -10.65 2.42 -16.65
CA THR A 77 -9.35 1.73 -16.73
C THR A 77 -8.81 1.52 -15.32
N VAL A 78 -8.38 0.29 -15.02
CA VAL A 78 -7.59 0.01 -13.80
C VAL A 78 -6.15 -0.18 -14.26
N VAL A 79 -5.24 0.64 -13.77
CA VAL A 79 -3.82 0.51 -14.08
C VAL A 79 -3.24 -0.55 -13.15
N THR A 80 -2.74 -1.63 -13.73
CA THR A 80 -2.05 -2.68 -12.99
C THR A 80 -0.54 -2.57 -13.20
N PRO A 81 0.29 -3.08 -12.28
CA PRO A 81 1.75 -3.09 -12.45
C PRO A 81 2.20 -3.73 -13.76
N SER A 82 1.47 -4.74 -14.26
CA SER A 82 1.74 -5.41 -15.55
C SER A 82 1.58 -4.50 -16.77
N MET A 83 0.89 -3.36 -16.66
CA MET A 83 0.76 -2.38 -17.74
C MET A 83 1.94 -1.41 -17.80
N ILE A 84 2.77 -1.35 -16.76
CA ILE A 84 3.92 -0.44 -16.68
C ILE A 84 5.11 -1.10 -17.38
N ARG A 85 5.63 -0.45 -18.43
CA ARG A 85 6.77 -0.94 -19.20
C ARG A 85 8.06 -0.26 -18.74
N PRO A 86 9.23 -0.88 -18.94
CA PRO A 86 10.53 -0.25 -18.65
C PRO A 86 10.71 1.14 -19.32
N ALA A 87 10.19 1.31 -20.53
CA ALA A 87 10.24 2.58 -21.26
C ALA A 87 9.43 3.71 -20.55
N ASP A 88 8.35 3.35 -19.85
CA ASP A 88 7.55 4.31 -19.09
C ASP A 88 8.35 4.82 -17.88
N LEU A 89 9.09 3.92 -17.20
CA LEU A 89 10.01 4.28 -16.11
C LEU A 89 11.16 5.18 -16.58
N GLN A 90 11.76 4.90 -17.75
CA GLN A 90 12.78 5.76 -18.35
C GLN A 90 12.23 7.16 -18.66
N THR A 91 11.00 7.24 -19.14
CA THR A 91 10.32 8.51 -19.40
C THR A 91 10.13 9.30 -18.11
N VAL A 92 9.63 8.66 -17.05
CA VAL A 92 9.48 9.30 -15.73
C VAL A 92 10.83 9.76 -15.18
N ALA A 93 11.87 8.93 -15.26
CA ALA A 93 13.22 9.29 -14.82
C ALA A 93 13.75 10.53 -15.55
N LYS A 94 13.55 10.63 -16.87
CA LYS A 94 13.91 11.81 -17.66
C LYS A 94 13.13 13.05 -17.23
N LEU A 95 11.83 12.93 -16.97
CA LEU A 95 11.01 14.06 -16.50
C LEU A 95 11.44 14.57 -15.13
N VAL A 96 11.84 13.66 -14.23
CA VAL A 96 12.41 14.01 -12.92
C VAL A 96 13.78 14.69 -13.09
N ALA A 97 14.68 14.09 -13.86
CA ALA A 97 16.03 14.64 -14.09
C ALA A 97 16.00 16.03 -14.73
N THR A 98 15.04 16.27 -15.64
CA THR A 98 14.83 17.57 -16.29
C THR A 98 13.95 18.53 -15.49
N ARG A 99 13.60 18.18 -14.24
CA ARG A 99 12.74 18.97 -13.33
C ARG A 99 11.37 19.34 -13.90
N ARG A 100 10.88 18.57 -14.88
CA ARG A 100 9.51 18.69 -15.41
C ARG A 100 8.48 18.06 -14.48
N ILE A 101 8.91 17.13 -13.65
CA ILE A 101 8.17 16.58 -12.51
C ILE A 101 9.04 16.77 -11.27
N ARG A 102 8.42 17.23 -10.17
CA ARG A 102 9.06 17.31 -8.85
C ARG A 102 8.47 16.22 -7.96
N VAL A 103 9.33 15.40 -7.36
CA VAL A 103 8.94 14.47 -6.30
C VAL A 103 8.81 15.27 -5.00
N ILE A 104 7.65 15.19 -4.36
CA ILE A 104 7.45 15.75 -3.02
C ILE A 104 7.79 14.63 -2.02
N ILE A 105 8.92 14.80 -1.33
CA ILE A 105 9.32 13.94 -0.23
C ILE A 105 8.78 14.59 1.04
N ASP A 106 8.05 13.80 1.80
CA ASP A 106 7.45 14.23 3.07
C ASP A 106 8.50 14.12 4.17
N GLN A 107 9.00 12.90 4.40
CA GLN A 107 10.01 12.60 5.40
C GLN A 107 10.93 11.48 4.90
N VAL A 108 12.18 11.53 5.35
CA VAL A 108 13.18 10.47 5.14
C VAL A 108 13.46 9.85 6.50
N PHE A 109 13.14 8.56 6.66
CA PHE A 109 13.41 7.78 7.86
C PHE A 109 14.65 6.91 7.66
N SER A 110 15.30 6.53 8.76
CA SER A 110 16.27 5.44 8.71
C SER A 110 15.56 4.13 8.39
N LEU A 111 16.27 3.15 7.81
CA LEU A 111 15.75 1.80 7.69
C LEU A 111 15.46 1.18 9.08
N TYR A 112 16.14 1.65 10.12
CA TYR A 112 15.91 1.19 11.50
C TYR A 112 14.63 1.78 12.12
N ASP A 113 14.12 2.88 11.58
CA ASP A 113 12.92 3.60 12.08
C ASP A 113 11.63 3.20 11.33
N VAL A 114 11.58 2.00 10.75
CA VAL A 114 10.43 1.53 9.95
C VAL A 114 9.12 1.60 10.74
N SER A 115 9.14 1.33 12.05
CA SER A 115 7.94 1.43 12.87
C SER A 115 7.40 2.86 12.94
N GLU A 116 8.28 3.86 13.10
CA GLU A 116 7.90 5.27 13.10
C GLU A 116 7.39 5.70 11.74
N ALA A 117 8.05 5.27 10.66
CA ALA A 117 7.61 5.53 9.29
C ALA A 117 6.18 5.02 9.05
N HIS A 118 5.85 3.81 9.55
CA HIS A 118 4.50 3.26 9.48
C HIS A 118 3.49 4.07 10.29
N GLN A 119 3.80 4.41 11.54
CA GLN A 119 2.92 5.21 12.39
C GLN A 119 2.62 6.59 11.76
N HIS A 120 3.62 7.21 11.13
CA HIS A 120 3.44 8.47 10.42
C HIS A 120 2.48 8.33 9.23
N LEU A 121 2.61 7.26 8.43
CA LEU A 121 1.69 6.96 7.33
C LEU A 121 0.25 6.72 7.81
N GLU A 122 0.07 5.96 8.90
CA GLU A 122 -1.23 5.65 9.49
C GLU A 122 -1.90 6.86 10.16
N SER A 123 -1.11 7.88 10.52
CA SER A 123 -1.63 9.12 11.09
C SER A 123 -2.41 9.99 10.09
N HIS A 124 -2.41 9.63 8.80
CA HIS A 124 -2.99 10.40 7.70
C HIS A 124 -2.45 11.83 7.55
N ARG A 125 -1.30 12.15 8.16
CA ARG A 125 -0.61 13.45 8.03
C ARG A 125 0.46 13.48 6.94
N ALA A 126 0.81 12.34 6.36
CA ALA A 126 1.87 12.27 5.37
C ALA A 126 1.49 13.01 4.07
N VAL A 127 2.33 13.96 3.63
CA VAL A 127 2.12 14.74 2.40
C VAL A 127 3.25 14.47 1.41
N GLY A 128 3.07 13.45 0.56
CA GLY A 128 4.03 13.06 -0.46
C GLY A 128 4.57 11.66 -0.22
N LYS A 129 5.85 11.43 -0.54
CA LYS A 129 6.51 10.14 -0.37
C LYS A 129 7.33 10.12 0.91
N CYS A 130 7.05 9.14 1.78
CA CYS A 130 7.97 8.73 2.85
C CYS A 130 9.06 7.84 2.24
N VAL A 131 10.32 8.12 2.56
CA VAL A 131 11.48 7.40 2.01
C VAL A 131 12.23 6.75 3.15
N LEU A 132 12.61 5.48 2.97
CA LEU A 132 13.55 4.80 3.86
C LEU A 132 14.97 4.93 3.31
N ARG A 133 15.88 5.43 4.13
CA ARG A 133 17.31 5.49 3.81
C ARG A 133 17.95 4.17 4.20
N VAL A 134 18.52 3.48 3.23
CA VAL A 134 19.26 2.23 3.44
C VAL A 134 20.76 2.58 3.53
N THR A 135 21.29 2.64 4.75
CA THR A 135 22.73 2.71 5.03
C THR A 135 23.19 1.36 5.60
N LYS A 136 24.46 1.00 5.38
CA LYS A 136 25.03 -0.24 5.94
C LYS A 136 25.37 -0.15 7.43
N LYS A 137 25.39 1.06 8.00
CA LYS A 137 25.86 1.33 9.36
C LYS A 137 24.71 1.87 10.19
N ASP A 138 24.58 1.34 11.41
CA ASP A 138 23.68 1.87 12.42
C ASP A 138 24.20 3.26 12.86
N PRO A 139 23.36 4.30 12.92
CA PRO A 139 23.79 5.64 13.36
C PRO A 139 24.33 5.65 14.80
N ASP A 140 23.96 4.65 15.61
CA ASP A 140 24.43 4.50 16.99
C ASP A 140 25.88 3.97 17.08
N GLU A 141 26.48 3.50 15.97
CA GLU A 141 27.88 3.06 15.95
C GLU A 141 28.91 4.20 15.82
N GLU A 142 28.46 5.44 15.63
CA GLU A 142 29.35 6.61 15.55
C GLU A 142 29.51 7.35 16.90
N GLY A 143 28.83 6.89 17.96
CA GLY A 143 28.81 7.53 19.29
C GLY A 143 29.95 7.15 20.26
N GLU A 144 30.73 6.10 20.00
CA GLU A 144 31.71 5.57 20.97
C GLU A 144 33.10 5.35 20.39
N ARG A 145 33.71 6.34 19.71
CA ARG A 145 35.17 6.37 19.54
C ARG A 145 35.71 7.79 19.64
N SER A 146 35.77 8.33 20.86
CA SER A 146 36.70 9.40 21.20
C SER A 146 37.56 8.99 22.39
N GLY A 147 38.84 8.74 22.14
CA GLY A 147 39.87 8.66 23.18
C GLY A 147 40.62 7.33 23.18
N GLY A 148 41.76 7.30 22.48
CA GLY A 148 42.71 6.20 22.62
C GLY A 148 43.70 6.15 21.46
N ASP A 149 44.57 7.16 21.36
CA ASP A 149 45.84 6.99 20.66
C ASP A 149 46.66 5.97 21.46
N GLY A 150 46.95 4.82 20.86
CA GLY A 150 47.74 3.75 21.47
C GLY A 150 48.26 2.81 20.39
N GLU A 151 49.57 2.89 20.16
CA GLU A 151 50.39 2.09 19.25
C GLU A 151 50.28 0.57 19.49
N ASP A 152 50.48 -0.16 18.38
CA ASP A 152 51.06 -1.49 18.21
C ASP A 152 50.66 -2.63 19.18
N ASP A 153 50.01 -3.67 18.63
CA ASP A 153 50.48 -5.05 18.80
C ASP A 153 49.69 -6.04 17.92
N ASP A 154 50.44 -6.84 17.15
CA ASP A 154 49.97 -7.97 16.35
C ASP A 154 49.39 -9.08 17.25
N ALA A 155 48.09 -9.35 17.15
CA ALA A 155 47.51 -10.59 17.66
C ALA A 155 46.31 -11.03 16.80
N ASP A 156 46.57 -12.03 15.96
CA ASP A 156 45.62 -12.80 15.17
C ASP A 156 44.73 -13.64 16.11
N GLY A 157 43.66 -13.02 16.61
CA GLY A 157 42.62 -13.65 17.44
C GLY A 157 41.31 -13.75 16.65
N PRO A 158 40.50 -14.81 16.84
CA PRO A 158 39.29 -15.01 16.06
C PRO A 158 38.27 -13.88 16.29
N ASP A 159 37.92 -13.20 15.20
CA ASP A 159 37.04 -12.03 15.10
C ASP A 159 35.81 -12.12 16.02
N GLU A 160 35.77 -11.28 17.06
CA GLU A 160 34.61 -11.12 17.95
C GLU A 160 33.40 -10.49 17.23
N ASP A 161 33.59 -9.96 16.02
CA ASP A 161 32.56 -9.27 15.22
C ASP A 161 31.44 -10.20 14.72
N ASP A 162 31.70 -11.48 14.51
CA ASP A 162 30.73 -12.41 13.88
C ASP A 162 29.57 -12.79 14.82
N ARG A 163 29.80 -12.76 16.14
CA ARG A 163 28.74 -13.01 17.15
C ARG A 163 27.76 -11.84 17.26
N SER A 164 28.25 -10.61 17.10
CA SER A 164 27.42 -9.39 17.16
C SER A 164 26.42 -9.31 16.00
N ILE A 165 26.80 -9.80 14.81
CA ILE A 165 25.95 -9.81 13.61
C ILE A 165 24.86 -10.86 13.74
N GLN A 166 25.18 -12.03 14.31
CA GLN A 166 24.20 -13.09 14.55
C GLN A 166 23.14 -12.65 15.57
N ASP A 167 23.55 -12.05 16.68
CA ASP A 167 22.63 -11.54 17.70
C ASP A 167 21.69 -10.44 17.17
N ARG A 168 22.20 -9.52 16.35
CA ARG A 168 21.38 -8.47 15.71
C ARG A 168 20.40 -9.04 14.68
N THR A 169 20.80 -10.07 13.93
CA THR A 169 19.94 -10.74 12.96
C THR A 169 18.79 -11.47 13.66
N GLU A 170 19.06 -12.11 14.79
CA GLU A 170 18.04 -12.74 15.61
C GLU A 170 17.09 -11.71 16.24
N ALA A 171 17.60 -10.59 16.76
CA ALA A 171 16.78 -9.51 17.29
C ALA A 171 15.83 -8.93 16.23
N MET A 172 16.31 -8.71 15.00
CA MET A 172 15.48 -8.22 13.89
C MET A 172 14.40 -9.22 13.50
N ARG A 173 14.73 -10.52 13.50
CA ARG A 173 13.77 -11.60 13.21
C ARG A 173 12.70 -11.70 14.30
N GLN A 174 13.07 -11.54 15.57
CA GLN A 174 12.14 -11.47 16.69
C GLN A 174 11.22 -10.24 16.57
N MET A 175 11.76 -9.07 16.21
CA MET A 175 10.96 -7.86 15.99
C MET A 175 9.95 -8.04 14.85
N GLN A 176 10.36 -8.65 13.73
CA GLN A 176 9.45 -8.97 12.61
C GLN A 176 8.33 -9.94 13.04
N GLN A 177 8.66 -10.96 13.85
CA GLN A 177 7.67 -11.90 14.38
C GLN A 177 6.70 -11.22 15.34
N GLN A 178 7.18 -10.33 16.22
CA GLN A 178 6.33 -9.56 17.13
C GLN A 178 5.42 -8.58 16.37
N MET A 179 5.91 -7.95 15.31
CA MET A 179 5.12 -7.06 14.46
C MET A 179 4.02 -7.83 13.72
N ALA A 180 4.35 -8.99 13.13
CA ALA A 180 3.36 -9.86 12.51
C ALA A 180 2.29 -10.34 13.51
N ALA A 181 2.70 -10.72 14.73
CA ALA A 181 1.79 -11.13 15.79
C ALA A 181 0.85 -9.99 16.24
N ARG A 182 1.36 -8.76 16.33
CA ARG A 182 0.54 -7.57 16.64
C ARG A 182 -0.50 -7.28 15.55
N ILE A 183 -0.11 -7.37 14.28
CA ILE A 183 -1.04 -7.22 13.16
C ILE A 183 -2.16 -8.27 13.24
N LEU A 184 -1.81 -9.54 13.48
CA LEU A 184 -2.76 -10.63 13.67
C LEU A 184 -3.68 -10.42 14.89
N ALA A 185 -3.15 -9.91 16.00
CA ALA A 185 -3.93 -9.62 17.20
C ALA A 185 -4.95 -8.48 16.97
N ASN A 186 -4.53 -7.41 16.29
CA ASN A 186 -5.42 -6.31 15.93
C ASN A 186 -6.52 -6.77 14.96
N GLN A 187 -6.20 -7.66 14.01
CA GLN A 187 -7.22 -8.27 13.14
C GLN A 187 -8.26 -9.09 13.90
N LYS A 188 -7.85 -9.83 14.95
CA LYS A 188 -8.78 -10.58 15.81
C LYS A 188 -9.68 -9.67 16.65
N GLN A 189 -9.18 -8.55 17.14
CA GLN A 189 -10.00 -7.58 17.87
C GLN A 189 -11.06 -6.92 16.98
N VAL A 190 -10.73 -6.64 15.71
CA VAL A 190 -11.69 -6.10 14.73
C VAL A 190 -12.78 -7.14 14.40
N LYS A 191 -12.45 -8.43 14.30
CA LYS A 191 -13.43 -9.52 14.10
C LYS A 191 -14.29 -9.86 15.34
N GLY A 192 -13.92 -9.37 16.53
CA GLY A 192 -14.62 -9.64 17.79
C GLY A 192 -15.63 -8.58 18.21
N ARG A 193 -15.78 -7.48 17.45
CA ARG A 193 -16.79 -6.46 17.74
C ARG A 193 -18.15 -6.95 17.22
N PRO A 194 -19.19 -7.05 18.06
CA PRO A 194 -20.54 -7.36 17.57
C PRO A 194 -20.98 -6.27 16.59
N GLU A 195 -21.43 -6.67 15.40
CA GLU A 195 -21.80 -5.78 14.29
C GLU A 195 -23.00 -4.86 14.59
N ASP A 196 -23.66 -4.99 15.74
CA ASP A 196 -24.95 -4.36 16.02
C ASP A 196 -24.97 -3.30 17.15
N ALA A 197 -23.82 -2.88 17.69
CA ALA A 197 -23.84 -2.08 18.92
C ALA A 197 -24.02 -0.56 18.78
N ASP A 198 -23.92 0.06 17.59
CA ASP A 198 -24.01 1.54 17.48
C ASP A 198 -24.43 2.05 16.08
N LEU A 199 -25.46 1.45 15.47
CA LEU A 199 -26.07 2.07 14.28
C LEU A 199 -27.10 3.13 14.72
N PRO A 200 -27.00 4.39 14.25
CA PRO A 200 -28.03 5.40 14.48
C PRO A 200 -29.36 4.92 13.87
N PRO A 201 -30.52 5.25 14.48
CA PRO A 201 -31.82 4.78 14.01
C PRO A 201 -32.07 5.30 12.59
N GLY A 202 -31.96 4.41 11.59
CA GLY A 202 -32.19 4.77 10.19
C GLY A 202 -31.63 3.83 9.12
N LEU A 203 -30.72 2.89 9.45
CA LEU A 203 -30.26 1.87 8.51
C LEU A 203 -30.53 0.47 9.04
N GLN A 204 -31.65 -0.12 8.65
CA GLN A 204 -31.84 -1.57 8.66
C GLN A 204 -31.50 -2.10 7.27
N THR A 205 -30.38 -2.81 7.14
CA THR A 205 -30.13 -3.67 5.98
C THR A 205 -30.49 -5.10 6.35
N GLN A 206 -31.46 -5.65 5.62
CA GLN A 206 -31.90 -7.03 5.73
C GLN A 206 -30.73 -7.98 5.48
N GLY A 207 -30.54 -8.94 6.39
CA GLY A 207 -29.45 -9.89 6.33
C GLY A 207 -29.61 -10.93 5.22
N THR A 208 -28.52 -11.66 4.95
CA THR A 208 -28.55 -13.12 4.94
C THR A 208 -27.14 -13.74 4.83
N LYS A 209 -26.85 -14.60 5.81
CA LYS A 209 -26.26 -15.96 5.72
C LYS A 209 -24.77 -16.09 5.36
N SER A 210 -23.98 -16.20 6.43
CA SER A 210 -22.70 -16.90 6.50
C SER A 210 -22.90 -18.39 6.15
N ILE A 211 -22.17 -18.88 5.15
CA ILE A 211 -22.03 -20.32 4.88
C ILE A 211 -20.66 -20.75 5.41
N LEU A 212 -20.72 -21.64 6.40
CA LEU A 212 -19.62 -22.46 6.89
C LEU A 212 -19.39 -23.59 5.86
N VAL A 213 -18.18 -23.74 5.31
CA VAL A 213 -17.79 -24.98 4.61
C VAL A 213 -16.53 -25.54 5.26
N GLY A 214 -16.73 -26.64 5.97
CA GLY A 214 -15.68 -27.50 6.51
C GLY A 214 -14.99 -28.34 5.43
N GLY A 215 -13.82 -28.88 5.79
CA GLY A 215 -12.94 -29.58 4.86
C GLY A 215 -13.31 -31.02 4.53
N ALA A 216 -12.65 -31.52 3.48
CA ALA A 216 -12.22 -32.89 3.21
C ALA A 216 -11.18 -32.74 2.08
N GLY A 217 -9.98 -33.32 2.08
CA GLY A 217 -9.63 -34.67 2.48
C GLY A 217 -9.33 -35.49 1.21
N ARG A 218 -8.04 -35.53 0.84
CA ARG A 218 -7.30 -36.51 0.00
C ARG A 218 -7.80 -36.91 -1.39
N GLY A 219 -6.83 -37.12 -2.28
CA GLY A 219 -6.92 -37.79 -3.58
C GLY A 219 -5.65 -37.52 -4.37
#